data_AF-A0A954UP21-F1
#
_entry.id   AF-A0A954UP21-F1
#
_cell.length_a   1.000
_cell.length_b   1.000
_cell.length_c   1.000
_cell.angle_alpha   90.00
_cell.angle_beta   90.00
_cell.angle_gamma   90.00
#
_symmetry.space_group_name_H-M   'P 1'
#
loop_
_entity.id
_entity.type
_entity.pdbx_description
1 polymer ?
#
loop_
_entity_poly.entity_id
_entity_poly.type
_entity_poly.pdbx_seq_one_letter_code
_entity_poly.pdbx_strand_id
1 'polypeptide(L)'
;MQRHILITALCTLAFSACVRSEPEREIDPGWCVVPYKALEDPLREKKELDLREYIFRQEIAKPIRDEVVFLSFGHGVDGNWIGLPDGYADRFADLPVSVRPASDVKLLIGGLKSKTDGRIGHIYYVEILEWLDDNTVKVNHGLYGGPLYGGGVEGAVYHFRNGMWSLKTSGQHHIS
;
A
#
# COMPACT_ATOMS: atom_id res chain seq x y z
N MET A 1 45.67 -31.66 -51.73
CA MET A 1 45.51 -32.02 -50.31
C MET A 1 46.09 -30.86 -49.49
N GLN A 2 45.27 -29.88 -49.13
CA GLN A 2 45.70 -28.71 -48.34
C GLN A 2 44.50 -28.22 -47.51
N ARG A 3 44.68 -28.20 -46.19
CA ARG A 3 43.73 -27.81 -45.15
C ARG A 3 43.71 -26.29 -45.03
N HIS A 4 42.54 -25.65 -44.90
CA HIS A 4 42.41 -24.41 -44.12
C HIS A 4 41.07 -24.39 -43.37
N ILE A 5 41.17 -24.50 -42.04
CA ILE A 5 40.09 -24.33 -41.08
C ILE A 5 40.12 -22.87 -40.66
N LEU A 6 39.07 -22.10 -40.96
CA LEU A 6 38.90 -20.74 -40.44
C LEU A 6 38.28 -20.84 -39.04
N ILE A 7 39.05 -20.48 -38.01
CA ILE A 7 38.56 -20.33 -36.64
C ILE A 7 38.27 -18.84 -36.43
N THR A 8 37.00 -18.47 -36.46
CA THR A 8 36.56 -17.12 -36.06
C THR A 8 36.41 -17.09 -34.55
N ALA A 9 37.39 -16.52 -33.85
CA ALA A 9 37.30 -16.30 -32.40
C ALA A 9 36.41 -15.08 -32.11
N LEU A 10 35.25 -15.33 -31.51
CA LEU A 10 34.35 -14.32 -30.97
C LEU A 10 34.90 -13.86 -29.60
N CYS A 11 35.51 -12.68 -29.55
CA CYS A 11 35.85 -12.02 -28.28
C CYS A 11 34.65 -11.20 -27.79
N THR A 12 33.76 -11.82 -27.01
CA THR A 12 32.72 -11.09 -26.27
C THR A 12 33.34 -10.57 -24.98
N LEU A 13 33.73 -9.29 -24.98
CA LEU A 13 34.14 -8.58 -23.76
C LEU A 13 32.93 -8.42 -22.84
N ALA A 14 32.85 -9.28 -21.82
CA ALA A 14 31.91 -9.11 -20.73
C ALA A 14 32.35 -7.92 -19.86
N PHE A 15 31.82 -6.73 -20.12
CA PHE A 15 31.86 -5.63 -19.16
C PHE A 15 30.95 -5.99 -17.98
N SER A 16 31.51 -6.68 -16.98
CA SER A 16 30.88 -6.82 -15.68
C SER A 16 31.01 -5.48 -14.96
N ALA A 17 30.09 -4.55 -15.24
CA ALA A 17 29.94 -3.34 -14.46
C ALA A 17 29.52 -3.77 -13.03
N CYS A 18 30.49 -3.86 -12.13
CA CYS A 18 30.22 -3.88 -10.69
C CYS A 18 29.60 -2.53 -10.31
N VAL A 19 28.29 -2.41 -10.51
CA VAL A 19 27.49 -1.38 -9.86
C VAL A 19 27.59 -1.69 -8.37
N ARG A 20 28.47 -0.96 -7.67
CA ARG A 20 28.45 -0.91 -6.22
C ARG A 20 27.13 -0.25 -5.83
N SER A 21 26.11 -1.04 -5.56
CA SER A 21 24.90 -0.55 -4.91
C SER A 21 25.34 -0.01 -3.55
N GLU A 22 25.20 1.30 -3.34
CA GLU A 22 25.34 1.86 -2.00
C GLU A 22 24.42 1.09 -1.04
N PRO A 23 24.89 0.76 0.17
CA PRO A 23 24.08 0.01 1.11
C PRO A 23 22.79 0.80 1.38
N GLU A 24 21.63 0.15 1.19
CA GLU A 24 20.34 0.77 1.45
C GLU A 24 20.29 1.25 2.90
N ARG A 25 20.21 2.56 3.07
CA ARG A 25 20.15 3.20 4.39
C ARG A 25 18.69 3.28 4.84
N GLU A 26 18.41 2.65 5.96
CA GLU A 26 17.16 2.82 6.70
C GLU A 26 17.05 4.25 7.24
N ILE A 27 15.85 4.80 7.14
CA ILE A 27 15.50 6.12 7.66
C ILE A 27 14.58 5.90 8.85
N ASP A 28 14.78 6.69 9.92
CA ASP A 28 13.78 6.80 10.97
C ASP A 28 12.56 7.56 10.42
N PRO A 29 11.40 6.91 10.27
CA PRO A 29 10.22 7.55 9.72
C PRO A 29 9.66 8.68 10.59
N GLY A 30 9.99 8.74 11.88
CA GLY A 30 9.37 9.65 12.83
C GLY A 30 7.90 9.32 13.16
N TRP A 31 7.34 8.26 12.57
CA TRP A 31 6.02 7.70 12.85
C TRP A 31 6.13 6.24 13.28
N CYS A 32 5.10 5.72 13.97
CA CYS A 32 4.94 4.30 14.25
C CYS A 32 3.58 3.79 13.76
N VAL A 33 3.31 2.50 14.00
CA VAL A 33 2.00 1.89 13.77
C VAL A 33 1.36 1.59 15.11
N VAL A 34 0.20 2.18 15.36
CA VAL A 34 -0.61 1.94 16.56
C VAL A 34 -1.70 0.91 16.28
N PRO A 35 -2.09 0.07 17.26
CA PRO A 35 -3.16 -0.90 17.06
C PRO A 35 -4.50 -0.24 16.73
N TYR A 36 -5.30 -0.89 15.89
CA TYR A 36 -6.70 -0.54 15.72
C TYR A 36 -7.47 -0.75 17.03
N LYS A 37 -8.38 0.17 17.35
CA LYS A 37 -9.33 0.05 18.46
C LYS A 37 -10.72 -0.17 17.90
N ALA A 38 -11.31 -1.32 18.22
CA ALA A 38 -12.68 -1.67 17.88
C ALA A 38 -13.67 -0.61 18.39
N LEU A 39 -14.75 -0.41 17.63
CA LEU A 39 -15.85 0.46 18.05
C LEU A 39 -16.77 -0.26 19.03
N GLU A 40 -17.44 0.50 19.90
CA GLU A 40 -18.40 -0.06 20.84
C GLU A 40 -19.68 -0.58 20.17
N ASP A 41 -20.07 0.00 19.03
CA ASP A 41 -21.19 -0.46 18.21
C ASP A 41 -20.70 -1.48 17.15
N PRO A 42 -21.04 -2.78 17.29
CA PRO A 42 -20.56 -3.82 16.38
C PRO A 42 -21.11 -3.69 14.96
N LEU A 43 -22.32 -3.12 14.80
CA LEU A 43 -22.90 -2.91 13.47
C LEU A 43 -22.16 -1.78 12.75
N ARG A 44 -21.80 -0.73 13.50
CA ARG A 44 -20.98 0.37 12.99
C ARG A 44 -19.59 -0.09 12.61
N GLU A 45 -18.94 -0.86 13.48
CA GLU A 45 -17.63 -1.45 13.22
C GLU A 45 -17.66 -2.29 11.94
N LYS A 46 -18.63 -3.20 11.81
CA LYS A 46 -18.78 -4.01 10.60
C LYS A 46 -18.90 -3.15 9.34
N LYS A 47 -19.75 -2.11 9.37
CA LYS A 47 -19.91 -1.19 8.24
C LYS A 47 -18.60 -0.48 7.88
N GLU A 48 -17.83 -0.04 8.86
CA GLU A 48 -16.52 0.58 8.65
C GLU A 48 -15.52 -0.38 8.00
N LEU A 49 -15.43 -1.61 8.53
CA LEU A 49 -14.53 -2.63 7.99
C LEU A 49 -14.89 -3.00 6.55
N ASP A 50 -16.18 -3.09 6.24
CA ASP A 50 -16.70 -3.35 4.89
C ASP A 50 -16.44 -2.17 3.94
N LEU A 51 -16.54 -0.93 4.41
CA LEU A 51 -16.20 0.25 3.61
C LEU A 51 -14.72 0.27 3.25
N ARG A 52 -13.85 0.06 4.24
CA ARG A 52 -12.41 0.06 4.02
C ARG A 52 -12.02 -1.02 3.03
N GLU A 53 -12.62 -2.22 3.10
CA GLU A 53 -12.37 -3.28 2.13
C GLU A 53 -12.80 -2.84 0.73
N TYR A 54 -14.01 -2.30 0.61
CA TYR A 54 -14.51 -1.78 -0.67
C TYR A 54 -13.55 -0.78 -1.31
N ILE A 55 -13.06 0.20 -0.53
CA ILE A 55 -12.13 1.23 -1.04
C ILE A 55 -10.78 0.60 -1.39
N PHE A 56 -10.17 -0.20 -0.50
CA PHE A 56 -8.90 -0.86 -0.79
C PHE A 56 -8.95 -1.68 -2.07
N ARG A 57 -10.02 -2.43 -2.31
CA ARG A 57 -10.17 -3.21 -3.54
C ARG A 57 -10.20 -2.34 -4.79
N GLN A 58 -10.80 -1.14 -4.73
CA GLN A 58 -10.79 -0.19 -5.85
C GLN A 58 -9.38 0.37 -6.08
N GLU A 59 -8.68 0.74 -5.01
CA GLU A 59 -7.33 1.31 -5.07
C GLU A 59 -6.28 0.29 -5.55
N ILE A 60 -6.42 -0.97 -5.17
CA ILE A 60 -5.51 -2.06 -5.54
C ILE A 60 -5.82 -2.63 -6.93
N ALA A 61 -6.94 -2.26 -7.57
CA ALA A 61 -7.46 -2.91 -8.78
C ALA A 61 -6.49 -2.96 -9.98
N LYS A 62 -5.42 -2.16 -9.98
CA LYS A 62 -4.35 -2.18 -10.99
C LYS A 62 -2.99 -2.37 -10.32
N PRO A 63 -2.71 -3.52 -9.71
CA PRO A 63 -1.47 -3.70 -9.00
C PRO A 63 -0.32 -3.78 -9.99
N ILE A 64 0.81 -3.17 -9.63
CA ILE A 64 2.09 -3.50 -10.27
C ILE A 64 2.46 -4.91 -9.77
N ARG A 65 2.75 -5.82 -10.70
CA ARG A 65 3.12 -7.20 -10.36
C ARG A 65 4.36 -7.21 -9.46
N ASP A 66 4.40 -8.18 -8.55
CA ASP A 66 5.52 -8.52 -7.65
C ASP A 66 5.77 -7.58 -6.45
N GLU A 67 4.95 -6.55 -6.27
CA GLU A 67 5.03 -5.65 -5.10
C GLU A 67 4.21 -6.14 -3.90
N VAL A 68 4.62 -5.71 -2.69
CA VAL A 68 3.85 -5.89 -1.46
C VAL A 68 2.89 -4.70 -1.30
N VAL A 69 1.63 -4.99 -1.01
CA VAL A 69 0.63 -3.97 -0.67
C VAL A 69 0.49 -3.94 0.84
N PHE A 70 0.92 -2.84 1.45
CA PHE A 70 0.72 -2.61 2.87
C PHE A 70 -0.59 -1.87 3.09
N LEU A 71 -1.39 -2.25 4.09
CA LEU A 71 -2.64 -1.55 4.40
C LEU A 71 -2.58 -0.86 5.76
N SER A 72 -3.24 0.29 5.84
CA SER A 72 -3.42 1.09 7.06
C SER A 72 -4.81 1.71 7.13
N PHE A 73 -5.39 1.83 8.32
CA PHE A 73 -6.69 2.49 8.54
C PHE A 73 -6.58 4.03 8.61
N GLY A 74 -5.51 4.58 8.05
CA GLY A 74 -5.24 6.02 8.04
C GLY A 74 -4.28 6.43 9.16
N HIS A 75 -4.35 7.69 9.54
CA HIS A 75 -3.53 8.25 10.60
C HIS A 75 -4.36 8.52 11.86
N GLY A 76 -3.74 8.36 13.02
CA GLY A 76 -4.24 8.89 14.28
C GLY A 76 -4.00 10.39 14.37
N VAL A 77 -4.55 11.01 15.41
CA VAL A 77 -4.39 12.45 15.70
C VAL A 77 -2.91 12.85 15.93
N ASP A 78 -2.09 11.88 16.33
CA ASP A 78 -0.65 12.01 16.54
C ASP A 78 0.19 11.81 15.26
N GLY A 79 -0.45 11.56 14.12
CA GLY A 79 0.21 11.28 12.85
C GLY A 79 0.74 9.85 12.71
N ASN A 80 0.50 8.97 13.69
CA ASN A 80 0.89 7.57 13.60
C ASN A 80 -0.10 6.78 12.72
N TRP A 81 0.39 5.77 12.01
CA TRP A 81 -0.48 4.91 11.21
C TRP A 81 -1.33 4.02 12.10
N ILE A 82 -2.60 3.85 11.73
CA ILE A 82 -3.50 2.91 12.42
C ILE A 82 -3.40 1.56 11.72
N GLY A 83 -2.99 0.53 12.45
CA GLY A 83 -2.89 -0.84 11.96
C GLY A 83 -4.25 -1.44 11.59
N LEU A 84 -4.20 -2.66 11.05
CA LEU A 84 -5.40 -3.45 10.77
C LEU A 84 -5.79 -4.26 12.02
N PRO A 85 -7.07 -4.60 12.20
CA PRO A 85 -7.46 -5.70 13.09
C PRO A 85 -6.82 -7.01 12.64
N ASP A 86 -6.59 -7.93 13.59
CA ASP A 86 -6.06 -9.26 13.30
C ASP A 86 -6.92 -10.00 12.28
N GLY A 87 -6.28 -10.65 11.30
CA GLY A 87 -6.94 -11.39 10.22
C GLY A 87 -7.62 -10.52 9.14
N TYR A 88 -7.66 -9.19 9.28
CA TYR A 88 -8.30 -8.33 8.28
C TYR A 88 -7.63 -8.42 6.90
N ALA A 89 -6.30 -8.59 6.87
CA ALA A 89 -5.53 -8.74 5.61
C ALA A 89 -5.94 -10.01 4.84
N ASP A 90 -6.43 -11.05 5.52
CA ASP A 90 -6.84 -12.32 4.90
C ASP A 90 -8.04 -12.14 3.97
N ARG A 91 -8.82 -11.05 4.15
CA ARG A 91 -9.93 -10.69 3.24
C ARG A 91 -9.46 -10.46 1.81
N PHE A 92 -8.18 -10.17 1.57
CA PHE A 92 -7.62 -9.86 0.26
C PHE A 92 -6.78 -11.00 -0.32
N ALA A 93 -6.85 -12.21 0.25
CA ALA A 93 -6.08 -13.37 -0.22
C ALA A 93 -6.43 -13.80 -1.66
N ASP A 94 -7.55 -13.34 -2.20
CA ASP A 94 -7.97 -13.55 -3.59
C ASP A 94 -7.20 -12.68 -4.61
N LEU A 95 -6.49 -11.64 -4.15
CA LEU A 95 -5.76 -10.72 -5.02
C LEU A 95 -4.41 -11.30 -5.47
N PRO A 96 -3.92 -10.95 -6.68
CA PRO A 96 -2.62 -11.43 -7.19
C PRO A 96 -1.42 -10.69 -6.58
N VAL A 97 -1.56 -10.13 -5.37
CA VAL A 97 -0.52 -9.37 -4.65
C VAL A 97 -0.41 -9.87 -3.22
N SER A 98 0.75 -9.66 -2.60
CA SER A 98 0.93 -9.94 -1.18
C SER A 98 0.41 -8.75 -0.37
N VAL A 99 -0.72 -8.93 0.31
CA VAL A 99 -1.27 -7.92 1.22
C VAL A 99 -0.72 -8.14 2.62
N ARG A 100 -0.23 -7.07 3.27
CA ARG A 100 0.36 -7.09 4.62
C ARG A 100 -0.07 -5.87 5.44
N PRO A 101 0.00 -5.90 6.77
CA PRO A 101 -0.24 -4.70 7.59
C PRO A 101 0.92 -3.71 7.44
N ALA A 102 0.64 -2.42 7.61
CA ALA A 102 1.67 -1.36 7.63
C ALA A 102 2.76 -1.56 8.71
N SER A 103 2.49 -2.35 9.76
CA SER A 103 3.50 -2.70 10.77
C SER A 103 4.68 -3.51 10.21
N ASP A 104 4.50 -4.19 9.07
CA ASP A 104 5.56 -4.91 8.36
C ASP A 104 6.45 -3.99 7.50
N VAL A 105 6.17 -2.67 7.45
CA VAL A 105 6.93 -1.72 6.62
C VAL A 105 8.22 -1.27 7.30
N LYS A 106 9.28 -1.24 6.51
CA LYS A 106 10.56 -0.58 6.76
C LYS A 106 10.75 0.57 5.75
N LEU A 107 11.08 1.76 6.25
CA LEU A 107 11.36 2.94 5.42
C LEU A 107 12.84 3.02 5.06
N LEU A 108 13.13 3.16 3.77
CA LEU A 108 14.47 3.35 3.22
C LEU A 108 14.51 4.63 2.38
N ILE A 109 15.72 5.13 2.08
CA ILE A 109 15.90 6.22 1.10
C ILE A 109 15.22 5.91 -0.24
N GLY A 110 15.28 4.65 -0.67
CA GLY A 110 14.71 4.17 -1.93
C GLY A 110 13.21 3.84 -1.90
N GLY A 111 12.50 4.07 -0.80
CA GLY A 111 11.07 3.77 -0.65
C GLY A 111 10.76 2.81 0.49
N LEU A 112 9.66 2.07 0.38
CA LEU A 112 9.20 1.16 1.42
C LEU A 112 9.52 -0.30 1.07
N LYS A 113 9.95 -1.07 2.08
CA LYS A 113 10.18 -2.51 1.96
C LYS A 113 9.52 -3.29 3.09
N SER A 114 9.22 -4.56 2.84
CA SER A 114 8.80 -5.47 3.89
C SER A 114 9.96 -5.84 4.81
N LYS A 115 9.71 -5.84 6.12
CA LYS A 115 10.61 -6.40 7.14
C LYS A 115 10.75 -7.92 7.01
N THR A 116 9.70 -8.58 6.54
CA THR A 116 9.62 -10.04 6.44
C THR A 116 10.48 -10.61 5.32
N ASP A 117 10.40 -10.05 4.10
CA ASP A 117 11.08 -10.63 2.92
C ASP A 117 11.84 -9.60 2.06
N GLY A 118 11.91 -8.33 2.47
CA GLY A 118 12.69 -7.30 1.79
C GLY A 118 12.13 -6.87 0.44
N ARG A 119 10.90 -7.26 0.07
CA ARG A 119 10.25 -6.81 -1.17
C ARG A 119 9.79 -5.36 -1.06
N ILE A 120 9.84 -4.64 -2.18
CA ILE A 120 9.35 -3.27 -2.29
C ILE A 120 7.82 -3.27 -2.24
N GLY A 121 7.24 -2.20 -1.68
CA GLY A 121 5.80 -2.01 -1.65
C GLY A 121 5.38 -0.58 -1.37
N HIS A 122 4.08 -0.41 -1.16
CA HIS A 122 3.45 0.89 -0.84
C HIS A 122 2.40 0.68 0.25
N ILE A 123 2.17 1.71 1.07
CA ILE A 123 1.07 1.75 2.02
C ILE A 123 -0.15 2.34 1.33
N TYR A 124 -1.19 1.55 1.15
CA TYR A 124 -2.53 2.07 0.90
C TYR A 124 -3.20 2.37 2.23
N TYR A 125 -3.92 3.50 2.30
CA TYR A 125 -4.63 3.89 3.51
C TYR A 125 -6.07 4.31 3.23
N VAL A 126 -6.94 4.06 4.21
CA VAL A 126 -8.32 4.55 4.24
C VAL A 126 -8.64 5.07 5.64
N GLU A 127 -8.65 6.39 5.75
CA GLU A 127 -8.93 7.16 6.96
C GLU A 127 -10.41 7.57 6.98
N ILE A 128 -11.13 7.21 8.04
CA ILE A 128 -12.49 7.72 8.25
C ILE A 128 -12.38 9.04 8.98
N LEU A 129 -12.85 10.12 8.35
CA LEU A 129 -12.81 11.47 8.91
C LEU A 129 -14.00 11.72 9.82
N GLU A 130 -15.19 11.47 9.30
CA GLU A 130 -16.43 11.71 10.00
C GLU A 130 -17.56 10.90 9.37
N TRP A 131 -18.51 10.53 10.21
CA TRP A 131 -19.78 10.01 9.76
C TRP A 131 -20.80 11.13 9.71
N LEU A 132 -21.41 11.31 8.54
CA LEU A 132 -22.40 12.36 8.30
C LEU A 132 -23.79 11.92 8.77
N ASP A 133 -24.05 10.61 8.73
CA ASP A 133 -25.25 9.96 9.25
C ASP A 133 -25.00 8.44 9.49
N ASP A 134 -26.05 7.63 9.65
CA ASP A 134 -25.96 6.18 9.89
C ASP A 134 -25.40 5.37 8.71
N ASN A 135 -25.45 5.94 7.51
CA ASN A 135 -25.13 5.30 6.24
C ASN A 135 -24.20 6.12 5.34
N THR A 136 -23.81 7.33 5.74
CA THR A 136 -22.95 8.22 4.95
C THR A 136 -21.72 8.60 5.74
N VAL A 137 -20.57 8.51 5.08
CA VAL A 137 -19.26 8.70 5.71
C VAL A 137 -18.32 9.41 4.77
N LYS A 138 -17.51 10.30 5.34
CA LYS A 138 -16.46 11.04 4.66
C LYS A 138 -15.12 10.45 5.04
N VAL A 139 -14.27 10.26 4.04
CA VAL A 139 -12.99 9.56 4.18
C VAL A 139 -11.89 10.27 3.42
N ASN A 140 -10.65 10.03 3.85
CA ASN A 140 -9.48 10.18 3.00
C ASN A 140 -9.00 8.77 2.61
N HIS A 141 -8.49 8.62 1.40
CA HIS A 141 -7.80 7.40 1.01
C HIS A 141 -6.72 7.69 -0.01
N GLY A 142 -5.72 6.83 -0.08
CA GLY A 142 -4.62 7.04 -1.00
C GLY A 142 -3.51 6.03 -0.83
N LEU A 143 -2.35 6.41 -1.35
CA LEU A 143 -1.13 5.65 -1.32
C LEU A 143 0.03 6.51 -0.82
N TYR A 144 0.89 5.87 -0.04
CA TYR A 144 2.18 6.38 0.39
C TYR A 144 3.26 5.37 0.00
N GLY A 145 4.18 5.75 -0.88
CA GLY A 145 5.30 4.93 -1.35
C GLY A 145 6.66 5.33 -0.78
N GLY A 146 6.68 6.21 0.23
CA GLY A 146 7.90 6.75 0.84
C GLY A 146 8.11 8.24 0.54
N PRO A 147 9.34 8.76 0.70
CA PRO A 147 9.61 10.20 0.67
C PRO A 147 9.45 10.86 -0.71
N LEU A 148 9.34 10.06 -1.77
CA LEU A 148 9.39 10.52 -3.16
C LEU A 148 8.13 10.19 -3.96
N TYR A 149 7.14 9.54 -3.36
CA TYR A 149 5.97 9.06 -4.06
C TYR A 149 4.78 8.94 -3.11
N GLY A 150 3.70 9.65 -3.41
CA GLY A 150 2.42 9.49 -2.76
C GLY A 150 1.30 10.22 -3.47
N GLY A 151 0.09 10.05 -2.95
CA GLY A 151 -1.08 10.77 -3.44
C GLY A 151 -2.35 10.14 -2.93
N GLY A 152 -3.46 10.84 -3.13
CA GLY A 152 -4.71 10.37 -2.60
C GLY A 152 -5.88 11.27 -2.94
N VAL A 153 -6.96 10.98 -2.24
CA VAL A 153 -8.25 11.64 -2.32
C VAL A 153 -8.60 12.12 -0.92
N GLU A 154 -8.85 13.41 -0.81
CA GLU A 154 -9.29 14.05 0.42
C GLU A 154 -10.80 14.32 0.40
N GLY A 155 -11.48 13.91 1.47
CA GLY A 155 -12.89 14.22 1.68
C GLY A 155 -13.85 13.55 0.69
N ALA A 156 -13.51 12.35 0.20
CA ALA A 156 -14.46 11.53 -0.56
C ALA A 156 -15.64 11.13 0.34
N VAL A 157 -16.85 11.09 -0.22
CA VAL A 157 -18.06 10.73 0.52
C VAL A 157 -18.64 9.45 -0.04
N TYR A 158 -18.86 8.46 0.82
CA TYR A 158 -19.44 7.17 0.49
C TYR A 158 -20.80 7.00 1.19
N HIS A 159 -21.71 6.29 0.51
CA HIS A 159 -23.05 6.02 1.01
C HIS A 159 -23.38 4.52 0.94
N PHE A 160 -23.92 3.98 2.02
CA PHE A 160 -24.33 2.59 2.17
C PHE A 160 -25.82 2.42 1.89
N ARG A 161 -26.16 1.65 0.87
CA ARG A 161 -27.54 1.35 0.50
C ARG A 161 -27.67 -0.09 0.00
N ASN A 162 -28.71 -0.79 0.46
CA ASN A 162 -29.02 -2.16 0.05
C ASN A 162 -27.83 -3.13 0.20
N GLY A 163 -27.07 -3.00 1.29
CA GLY A 163 -25.94 -3.89 1.56
C GLY A 163 -24.65 -3.52 0.83
N MET A 164 -24.61 -2.41 0.08
CA MET A 164 -23.46 -2.03 -0.73
C MET A 164 -23.02 -0.59 -0.48
N TRP A 165 -21.72 -0.37 -0.51
CA TRP A 165 -21.10 0.96 -0.53
C TRP A 165 -21.05 1.50 -1.95
N SER A 166 -21.19 2.82 -2.08
CA SER A 166 -21.08 3.53 -3.35
C SER A 166 -20.47 4.92 -3.12
N LEU A 167 -19.66 5.37 -4.09
CA LEU A 167 -19.08 6.71 -4.06
C LEU A 167 -20.17 7.73 -4.42
N LYS A 168 -20.36 8.74 -3.57
CA LYS A 168 -21.29 9.84 -3.77
C LYS A 168 -20.60 11.10 -4.27
N THR A 169 -19.43 11.42 -3.68
CA THR A 169 -18.61 12.58 -4.04
C THR A 169 -17.15 12.17 -4.04
N SER A 170 -16.41 12.51 -5.11
CA SER A 170 -15.05 12.04 -5.37
C SER A 170 -13.95 12.71 -4.54
N GLY A 171 -14.25 13.70 -3.69
CA GLY A 171 -13.23 14.44 -2.95
C GLY A 171 -12.29 15.27 -3.85
N GLN A 172 -11.18 15.73 -3.27
CA GLN A 172 -10.09 16.44 -3.98
C GLN A 172 -8.88 15.51 -4.14
N HIS A 173 -8.31 15.47 -5.35
CA HIS A 173 -7.11 14.67 -5.61
C HIS A 173 -5.84 15.48 -5.33
N HIS A 174 -4.85 14.85 -4.71
CA HIS A 174 -3.50 15.40 -4.57
C HIS A 174 -2.44 14.38 -4.97
N ILE A 175 -1.29 14.89 -5.39
CA ILE A 175 -0.08 14.13 -5.71
C ILE A 175 1.04 14.72 -4.86
N SER A 176 1.85 13.86 -4.25
CA SER A 176 3.00 14.23 -3.41
C SER A 176 4.29 13.70 -4.01
#